data_AF-A0A1Y1JNF3-F1
#
_entry.id   AF-A0A1Y1JNF3-F1
#
_cell.length_a   1.000
_cell.length_b   1.000
_cell.length_c   1.000
_cell.angle_alpha   90.00
_cell.angle_beta   90.00
_cell.angle_gamma   90.00
#
_symmetry.space_group_name_H-M   'P 1'
#
loop_
_entity.id
_entity.type
_entity.pdbx_description
1 polymer ?
#
loop_
_entity_poly.entity_id
_entity_poly.type
_entity_poly.pdbx_seq_one_letter_code
_entity_poly.pdbx_strand_id
1 'polypeptide(L)'
;MVLLSNSAFIEQLNKLCGEEYEKKKTSIWITMKKVKRSIVKNIIPRKENSEKKNKRTNKDDNKCNKKYVCLVRATDGKKKISTHVYDNVINFSHELNNIMKI
;
A
#
# COMPACT_ATOMS: atom_id res chain seq x y z
N MET A 1 -6.01 11.55 8.77
CA MET A 1 -5.19 10.62 7.96
C MET A 1 -6.14 9.63 7.33
N VAL A 2 -6.14 9.51 6.00
CA VAL A 2 -7.12 8.69 5.26
C VAL A 2 -6.45 7.40 4.78
N LEU A 3 -7.10 6.26 4.98
CA LEU A 3 -6.68 4.98 4.41
C LEU A 3 -7.39 4.78 3.07
N LEU A 4 -6.61 4.65 2.00
CA LEU A 4 -7.07 4.57 0.62
C LEU A 4 -6.75 3.20 0.02
N SER A 5 -7.39 2.89 -1.11
CA SER A 5 -6.93 1.82 -2.01
C SER A 5 -5.59 2.21 -2.65
N ASN A 6 -4.85 1.22 -3.16
CA ASN A 6 -3.55 1.48 -3.81
C ASN A 6 -3.67 2.48 -4.98
N SER A 7 -4.66 2.33 -5.85
CA SER A 7 -4.86 3.24 -6.99
C SER A 7 -5.20 4.66 -6.55
N ALA A 8 -6.13 4.80 -5.60
CA ALA A 8 -6.52 6.11 -5.07
C ALA A 8 -5.37 6.79 -4.30
N PHE A 9 -4.50 6.01 -3.64
CA PHE A 9 -3.30 6.54 -3.02
C PHE A 9 -2.33 7.13 -4.05
N ILE A 10 -2.07 6.41 -5.15
CA ILE A 10 -1.18 6.86 -6.24
C ILE A 10 -1.74 8.14 -6.89
N GLU A 11 -3.04 8.19 -7.16
CA GLU A 11 -3.68 9.39 -7.72
C GLU A 11 -3.56 10.61 -6.79
N GLN A 12 -3.82 10.43 -5.49
CA GLN A 12 -3.66 11.53 -4.53
C GLN A 12 -2.20 11.92 -4.31
N LEU A 13 -1.27 10.97 -4.37
CA LEU A 13 0.15 11.28 -4.28
C LEU A 13 0.61 12.10 -5.50
N ASN A 14 0.17 11.73 -6.70
CA ASN A 14 0.41 12.55 -7.91
C ASN A 14 -0.13 13.98 -7.74
N LYS A 15 -1.32 14.15 -7.15
CA LYS A 15 -1.85 15.49 -6.86
C LYS A 15 -1.04 16.26 -5.83
N LEU A 16 -0.42 15.58 -4.86
CA LEU A 16 0.47 16.21 -3.89
C LEU A 16 1.79 16.64 -4.53
N CYS A 17 2.33 15.84 -5.45
CA CYS A 17 3.61 16.10 -6.13
C CYS A 17 3.48 16.98 -7.39
N GLY A 18 2.29 17.11 -7.98
CA GLY A 18 2.08 17.72 -9.30
C GLY A 18 2.17 19.24 -9.37
N GLU A 19 2.08 19.77 -10.60
CA GLU A 19 2.38 21.15 -11.00
C GLU A 19 1.66 22.26 -10.21
N GLU A 20 0.47 22.02 -9.66
CA GLU A 20 -0.20 22.99 -8.76
C GLU A 20 0.67 23.34 -7.53
N TYR A 21 1.55 22.42 -7.12
CA TYR A 21 2.48 22.59 -6.02
C TYR A 21 3.89 23.01 -6.46
N GLU A 22 4.25 23.04 -7.75
CA GLU A 22 5.55 23.59 -8.18
C GLU A 22 5.72 25.06 -7.77
N LYS A 23 4.61 25.81 -7.73
CA LYS A 23 4.58 27.19 -7.23
C LYS A 23 4.77 27.29 -5.71
N LYS A 24 4.59 26.19 -4.96
CA LYS A 24 4.80 26.08 -3.52
C LYS A 24 5.77 24.96 -3.23
N LYS A 25 7.07 25.26 -3.24
CA LYS A 25 8.15 24.37 -2.77
C LYS A 25 7.78 23.79 -1.39
N THR A 26 7.25 22.58 -1.38
CA THR A 26 6.80 21.89 -0.17
C THR A 26 7.46 20.53 -0.11
N SER A 27 7.94 20.17 1.07
CA SER A 27 8.51 18.84 1.28
C SER A 27 7.38 17.84 1.48
N ILE A 28 7.40 16.75 0.71
CA ILE A 28 6.47 15.64 0.87
C ILE A 28 7.19 14.53 1.62
N TRP A 29 6.64 14.15 2.77
CA TRP A 29 7.16 13.07 3.59
C TRP A 29 6.48 11.78 3.22
N ILE A 30 7.24 10.81 2.74
CA ILE A 30 6.78 9.45 2.49
C ILE A 30 7.42 8.52 3.51
N THR A 31 6.61 7.72 4.20
CA THR A 31 7.09 6.74 5.17
C THR A 31 6.55 5.36 4.87
N MET A 32 7.39 4.34 5.07
CA MET A 32 7.04 2.94 4.89
C MET A 32 7.26 2.19 6.21
N LYS A 33 6.28 1.38 6.61
CA LYS A 33 6.35 0.60 7.85
C LYS A 33 5.85 -0.82 7.63
N LYS A 34 6.64 -1.81 8.05
CA LYS A 34 6.20 -3.21 8.12
C LYS A 34 5.15 -3.38 9.22
N VAL A 35 3.97 -3.86 8.87
CA VAL A 35 2.86 -4.09 9.82
C VAL A 35 2.31 -5.52 9.72
N LYS A 36 1.81 -6.06 10.83
CA LYS A 36 1.23 -7.41 10.86
C LYS A 36 -0.11 -7.42 10.13
N ARG A 37 -0.32 -8.36 9.21
CA ARG A 37 -1.56 -8.50 8.41
C ARG A 37 -2.78 -8.75 9.29
N SER A 38 -2.63 -9.36 10.46
CA SER A 38 -3.72 -9.57 11.42
C SER A 38 -4.41 -8.27 11.86
N ILE A 39 -3.67 -7.15 11.91
CA ILE A 39 -4.21 -5.84 12.29
C ILE A 39 -5.06 -5.25 11.15
N VAL A 40 -4.76 -5.61 9.90
CA VAL A 40 -5.42 -5.08 8.69
C VAL A 40 -6.70 -5.87 8.34
N LYS A 41 -6.77 -7.15 8.74
CA LYS A 41 -7.89 -8.06 8.42
C LYS A 41 -9.24 -7.66 9.00
N ASN A 42 -9.29 -6.73 9.97
CA ASN A 42 -10.56 -6.20 10.48
C ASN A 42 -11.23 -5.20 9.51
N ILE A 43 -10.59 -4.89 8.36
CA ILE A 43 -11.04 -3.85 7.42
C ILE A 43 -11.44 -4.46 6.05
N ILE A 44 -11.04 -5.71 5.76
CA ILE A 44 -11.37 -6.38 4.50
C ILE A 44 -12.55 -7.31 4.77
N PRO A 45 -13.71 -7.15 4.12
CA PRO A 45 -14.80 -8.10 4.23
C PRO A 45 -14.27 -9.46 3.80
N ARG A 46 -14.36 -10.47 4.69
CA ARG A 46 -14.16 -11.85 4.28
C ARG A 46 -15.21 -12.11 3.21
N LYS A 47 -14.77 -12.34 1.96
CA LYS A 47 -15.59 -13.14 1.04
C LYS A 47 -15.70 -14.51 1.69
N GLU A 48 -16.82 -14.73 2.38
CA GLU A 48 -17.34 -16.06 2.59
C GLU A 48 -17.50 -16.69 1.22
N ASN A 49 -16.69 -17.71 0.95
CA ASN A 49 -17.13 -18.85 0.17
C ASN A 49 -16.32 -20.05 0.66
N SER A 50 -17.07 -20.91 1.33
CA SER A 50 -16.81 -22.32 1.56
C SER A 50 -16.10 -22.99 0.38
N GLU A 51 -15.09 -23.82 0.66
CA GLU A 51 -15.09 -25.21 0.20
C GLU A 51 -13.93 -26.02 0.81
N LYS A 52 -14.31 -27.12 1.44
CA LYS A 52 -13.44 -28.17 1.97
C LYS A 52 -12.70 -28.84 0.80
N LYS A 53 -11.38 -29.00 0.87
CA LYS A 53 -10.70 -30.22 0.36
C LYS A 53 -9.25 -30.34 0.83
N ASN A 54 -8.99 -31.43 1.55
CA ASN A 54 -7.68 -31.98 1.88
C ASN A 54 -6.86 -32.29 0.62
N LYS A 55 -5.59 -31.86 0.55
CA LYS A 55 -4.51 -32.66 -0.04
C LYS A 55 -3.11 -32.12 0.29
N ARG A 56 -2.38 -32.93 1.07
CA ARG A 56 -0.95 -33.27 1.02
C ARG A 56 0.09 -32.14 0.97
N THR A 57 0.87 -32.13 2.04
CA THR A 57 2.18 -31.49 2.24
C THR A 57 3.13 -31.67 1.06
N ASN A 58 3.62 -30.54 0.53
CA ASN A 58 4.97 -30.45 -0.02
C ASN A 58 5.67 -29.26 0.63
N LYS A 59 6.84 -29.50 1.22
CA LYS A 59 7.74 -28.49 1.77
C LYS A 59 8.32 -27.69 0.61
N ASP A 60 7.78 -26.50 0.40
CA ASP A 60 8.46 -25.43 -0.30
C ASP A 60 8.64 -24.27 0.69
N ASP A 61 9.89 -24.04 1.11
CA ASP A 61 10.27 -22.95 2.01
C ASP A 61 10.25 -21.57 1.33
N ASN A 62 9.50 -21.41 0.25
CA ASN A 62 9.06 -20.13 -0.28
C ASN A 62 7.72 -19.69 0.33
N LYS A 63 7.62 -19.73 1.67
CA LYS A 63 6.55 -19.08 2.43
C LYS A 63 6.66 -17.56 2.23
N CYS A 64 6.13 -17.07 1.11
CA CYS A 64 5.77 -15.67 0.92
C CYS A 64 5.15 -15.19 2.24
N ASN A 65 5.78 -14.21 2.87
CA ASN A 65 5.53 -13.79 4.24
C ASN A 65 4.18 -13.06 4.34
N LYS A 66 3.05 -13.75 4.03
CA LYS A 66 1.66 -13.28 4.10
C LYS A 66 1.26 -12.79 5.52
N LYS A 67 2.15 -12.91 6.50
CA LYS A 67 2.01 -12.41 7.87
C LYS A 67 2.18 -10.89 7.97
N TYR A 68 2.87 -10.27 7.02
CA TYR A 68 3.18 -8.83 7.06
C TYR A 68 2.74 -8.13 5.77
N VAL A 69 2.42 -6.85 5.89
CA VAL A 69 2.15 -5.96 4.76
C VAL A 69 2.92 -4.66 4.96
N CYS A 70 3.13 -3.90 3.89
CA CYS A 70 3.73 -2.57 3.99
C CYS A 70 2.63 -1.52 4.14
N LEU A 71 2.68 -0.72 5.21
CA LEU A 71 1.89 0.49 5.35
C LEU A 71 2.71 1.66 4.79
N VAL A 72 2.21 2.27 3.73
CA VAL A 72 2.80 3.45 3.10
C VAL A 72 1.97 4.66 3.49
N ARG A 73 2.63 5.77 3.84
CA ARG A 73 1.98 7.04 4.21
C ARG A 73 2.67 8.19 3.50
N ALA A 74 1.90 9.18 3.07
CA ALA A 74 2.42 10.42 2.49
C ALA A 74 1.75 11.65 3.11
N THR A 75 2.50 12.75 3.25
CA THR A 75 2.00 14.02 3.79
C THR A 75 2.83 15.22 3.35
N ASP A 76 2.17 16.33 3.04
CA ASP A 76 2.77 17.67 2.83
C ASP A 76 2.83 18.50 4.13
N GLY A 77 2.46 17.89 5.26
CA GLY A 77 2.32 18.53 6.57
C GLY A 77 0.87 18.92 6.90
N LYS A 78 0.00 19.00 5.89
CA LYS A 78 -1.43 19.31 6.02
C LYS A 78 -2.30 18.10 5.68
N LYS A 79 -2.22 17.62 4.44
CA LYS A 79 -2.94 16.45 3.94
C LYS A 79 -2.16 15.19 4.28
N LYS A 80 -2.84 14.17 4.82
CA LYS A 80 -2.23 12.89 5.24
C LYS A 80 -2.98 11.72 4.63
N ILE A 81 -2.32 10.99 3.73
CA ILE A 81 -2.86 9.81 3.04
C ILE A 81 -2.06 8.55 3.38
N SER A 82 -2.67 7.38 3.27
CA SER A 82 -2.03 6.10 3.58
C SER A 82 -2.65 4.94 2.80
N THR A 83 -1.88 3.87 2.56
CA THR A 83 -2.36 2.61 1.97
C THR A 83 -1.62 1.39 2.54
N HIS A 84 -2.26 0.22 2.50
CA HIS A 84 -1.62 -1.06 2.75
C HIS A 84 -1.30 -1.76 1.42
N VAL A 85 -0.05 -2.16 1.22
CA VAL A 85 0.40 -2.85 0.01
C VAL A 85 0.56 -4.34 0.31
N TYR A 86 -0.22 -5.20 -0.38
CA TYR A 86 -0.27 -6.64 -0.12
C TYR A 86 -0.11 -7.54 -1.36
N ASP A 87 -0.88 -7.33 -2.44
CA ASP A 87 -0.90 -8.29 -3.57
C ASP A 87 -0.25 -7.76 -4.86
N ASN A 88 -0.25 -6.44 -5.09
CA ASN A 88 0.29 -5.84 -6.33
C ASN A 88 1.53 -4.97 -6.07
N VAL A 89 2.53 -5.54 -5.38
CA VAL A 89 3.70 -4.81 -4.88
C VAL A 89 4.58 -4.28 -6.03
N ILE A 90 4.75 -5.07 -7.10
CA ILE A 90 5.62 -4.70 -8.23
C ILE A 90 5.03 -3.50 -8.95
N ASN A 91 3.74 -3.55 -9.34
CA ASN A 91 3.11 -2.43 -10.04
C ASN A 91 3.04 -1.19 -9.13
N PHE A 92 2.69 -1.35 -7.85
CA PHE A 92 2.66 -0.23 -6.92
C PHE A 92 4.04 0.44 -6.78
N SER A 93 5.11 -0.36 -6.67
CA SER A 93 6.47 0.16 -6.60
C SER A 93 6.87 0.88 -7.89
N HIS A 94 6.48 0.34 -9.05
CA HIS A 94 6.74 0.97 -10.34
C HIS A 94 6.01 2.32 -10.47
N GLU A 95 4.72 2.37 -10.14
CA GLU A 95 3.94 3.61 -10.13
C GLU A 95 4.55 4.63 -9.16
N LEU A 96 4.86 4.23 -7.93
CA LEU A 96 5.48 5.10 -6.93
C LEU A 96 6.82 5.67 -7.41
N ASN A 97 7.66 4.85 -8.02
CA ASN A 97 8.94 5.28 -8.58
C ASN A 97 8.76 6.29 -9.73
N ASN A 98 7.73 6.12 -10.56
CA ASN A 98 7.47 7.05 -11.66
C ASN A 98 7.09 8.44 -11.13
N ILE A 99 6.39 8.53 -10.01
CA ILE A 99 6.10 9.81 -9.35
C ILE A 99 7.38 10.48 -8.82
N MET A 100 8.32 9.69 -8.29
CA MET A 100 9.56 10.22 -7.71
C MET A 100 10.62 10.60 -8.74
N LYS A 101 10.53 10.08 -9.97
CA LYS A 101 11.48 10.35 -11.06
C LYS A 101 11.23 11.68 -11.78
N ILE A 102 10.13 12.37 -11.45
CA ILE A 102 9.84 13.72 -11.93
C ILE A 102 10.98 14.66 -11.53
#